data_AF-A0A165BEB7-F1
#
_entry.id   AF-A0A165BEB7-F1
#
_cell.length_a   1.000
_cell.length_b   1.000
_cell.length_c   1.000
_cell.angle_alpha   90.00
_cell.angle_beta   90.00
_cell.angle_gamma   90.00
#
_symmetry.space_group_name_H-M   'P 1'
#
loop_
_entity.id
_entity.type
_entity.pdbx_description
1 polymer ?
#
loop_
_entity_poly.entity_id
_entity_poly.type
_entity_poly.pdbx_seq_one_letter_code
_entity_poly.pdbx_strand_id
1 'polypeptide(L)'
;TAAILLHSCETIPKPNGEVTHIGHGGYNLRDALHWKEALYIKYSRTHFHGLMHCLTISRILCIAANDYPFLTKYENNWVVADFLHVYLKNKSASTK
;
A
#
# COMPACT_ATOMS: atom_id res chain seq x y z
N THR A 1 -38.17 -7.03 6.51
CA THR A 1 -36.79 -7.55 6.62
C THR A 1 -35.85 -6.38 6.48
N ALA A 2 -35.19 -6.00 7.58
CA ALA A 2 -34.52 -4.71 7.72
C ALA A 2 -33.32 -4.57 6.77
N ALA A 3 -33.25 -3.43 6.08
CA ALA A 3 -32.09 -3.01 5.32
C ALA A 3 -30.92 -2.76 6.29
N ILE A 4 -29.86 -3.56 6.20
CA ILE A 4 -28.62 -3.29 6.90
C ILE A 4 -27.91 -2.19 6.13
N LEU A 5 -28.10 -0.95 6.57
CA LEU A 5 -27.19 0.15 6.29
C LEU A 5 -25.88 -0.18 7.00
N LEU A 6 -25.02 -0.96 6.35
CA LEU A 6 -23.61 -1.04 6.74
C LEU A 6 -23.08 0.38 6.63
N HIS A 7 -22.70 0.95 7.78
CA HIS A 7 -21.93 2.17 7.85
C HIS A 7 -20.71 1.98 6.96
N SER A 8 -20.75 2.57 5.76
CA SER A 8 -19.57 2.82 4.94
C SER A 8 -18.72 3.79 5.73
N CYS A 9 -17.90 3.27 6.65
CA CYS A 9 -16.71 4.00 7.06
C CYS A 9 -15.99 4.29 5.73
N GLU A 10 -15.85 5.57 5.36
CA GLU A 10 -15.42 6.05 4.05
C GLU A 10 -13.93 5.76 3.80
N THR A 11 -13.51 4.51 3.98
CA THR A 11 -12.17 4.07 3.67
C THR A 11 -12.10 3.74 2.19
N ILE A 12 -11.04 4.22 1.54
CA ILE A 12 -10.72 3.95 0.14
C ILE A 12 -10.42 2.45 0.02
N PRO A 13 -11.26 1.69 -0.71
CA PRO A 13 -11.09 0.25 -0.85
C PRO A 13 -9.89 -0.06 -1.75
N LYS A 14 -9.39 -1.29 -1.64
CA LYS A 14 -8.36 -1.79 -2.54
C LYS A 14 -8.93 -1.95 -3.95
N PRO A 15 -8.23 -1.52 -5.02
CA PRO A 15 -8.65 -1.81 -6.38
C PRO A 15 -8.71 -3.31 -6.67
N ASN A 16 -9.56 -3.70 -7.63
CA ASN A 16 -9.62 -5.09 -8.08
C ASN A 16 -8.29 -5.49 -8.76
N GLY A 17 -7.86 -6.73 -8.49
CA GLY A 17 -6.64 -7.31 -9.06
C GLY A 17 -5.41 -7.19 -8.17
N GLU A 18 -4.28 -7.66 -8.70
CA GLU A 18 -3.00 -7.62 -7.99
C GLU A 18 -2.15 -6.41 -8.42
N VAL A 19 -1.54 -5.75 -7.45
CA VAL A 19 -0.55 -4.71 -7.72
C VAL A 19 0.60 -5.30 -8.56
N THR A 20 1.06 -4.58 -9.59
CA THR A 20 2.13 -4.99 -10.53
C THR A 20 1.80 -6.12 -11.53
N HIS A 21 0.56 -6.60 -11.60
CA HIS A 21 0.11 -7.58 -12.61
C HIS A 21 -0.54 -6.88 -13.82
N ILE A 22 0.20 -5.96 -14.44
CA ILE A 22 -0.28 -5.12 -15.55
C ILE A 22 -0.55 -6.00 -16.78
N GLY A 23 -1.71 -5.83 -17.41
CA GLY A 23 -2.14 -6.59 -18.59
C GLY A 23 -2.94 -7.87 -18.30
N HIS A 24 -3.05 -8.25 -17.02
CA HIS A 24 -3.78 -9.46 -16.59
C HIS A 24 -4.76 -9.16 -15.45
N GLY A 25 -5.41 -8.00 -15.51
CA GLY A 25 -6.41 -7.58 -14.52
C GLY A 25 -5.84 -7.04 -13.21
N GLY A 26 -4.52 -6.83 -13.10
CA GLY A 26 -3.91 -6.08 -12.00
C GLY A 26 -3.91 -4.57 -12.22
N TYR A 27 -3.30 -3.84 -11.28
CA TYR A 27 -3.22 -2.38 -11.33
C TYR A 27 -1.84 -1.82 -11.01
N ASN A 28 -1.64 -0.58 -11.44
CA ASN A 28 -0.48 0.23 -11.11
C ASN A 28 -0.73 0.98 -9.80
N LEU A 29 0.15 0.82 -8.81
CA LEU A 29 -0.01 1.43 -7.49
C LEU A 29 0.02 2.96 -7.54
N ARG A 30 0.86 3.53 -8.41
CA ARG A 30 0.98 4.98 -8.56
C ARG A 30 -0.31 5.58 -9.10
N ASP A 31 -0.92 4.92 -10.08
CA ASP A 31 -2.18 5.36 -10.67
C ASP A 31 -3.33 5.21 -9.67
N ALA A 32 -3.42 4.07 -8.97
CA ALA A 32 -4.48 3.81 -7.99
C ALA A 32 -4.51 4.79 -6.81
N LEU A 33 -3.35 5.31 -6.40
CA LEU A 33 -3.27 6.21 -5.25
C LEU A 33 -3.59 7.66 -5.60
N HIS A 34 -3.37 8.08 -6.85
CA HIS A 34 -3.44 9.47 -7.29
C HIS A 34 -2.67 10.46 -6.38
N TRP A 35 -1.61 10.00 -5.71
CA TRP A 35 -0.79 10.86 -4.86
C TRP A 35 0.06 11.79 -5.70
N LYS A 36 0.36 12.97 -5.16
CA LYS A 36 1.42 13.82 -5.71
C LYS A 36 2.72 13.03 -5.75
N GLU A 37 3.46 13.15 -6.84
CA GLU A 37 4.69 12.40 -7.07
C GLU A 37 5.68 12.51 -5.90
N ALA A 38 5.86 13.72 -5.37
CA ALA A 38 6.73 13.96 -4.22
C ALA A 38 6.33 13.13 -2.97
N LEU A 39 5.03 12.96 -2.73
CA LEU A 39 4.53 12.14 -1.61
C LEU A 39 4.80 10.65 -1.86
N TYR A 40 4.52 10.17 -3.06
CA TYR A 40 4.76 8.78 -3.46
C TYR A 40 6.24 8.41 -3.30
N ILE A 41 7.15 9.24 -3.84
CA ILE A 41 8.59 9.01 -3.76
C ILE A 41 9.08 9.08 -2.31
N LYS A 42 8.60 10.06 -1.54
CA LYS A 42 8.98 10.20 -0.12
C LYS A 42 8.62 8.94 0.66
N TYR A 43 7.36 8.50 0.58
CA TYR A 43 6.87 7.32 1.29
C TYR A 43 7.59 6.04 0.89
N SER A 44 7.77 5.83 -0.43
CA SER A 44 8.46 4.65 -0.97
C SER A 44 9.90 4.52 -0.46
N ARG A 45 10.66 5.63 -0.41
CA ARG A 45 12.07 5.62 -0.01
C ARG A 45 12.25 5.50 1.51
N THR A 46 11.47 6.23 2.31
CA THR A 46 11.67 6.27 3.77
C THR A 46 11.31 4.96 4.44
N HIS A 47 10.20 4.33 4.06
CA HIS A 47 9.73 3.13 4.75
C HIS A 47 10.32 1.83 4.21
N PHE A 48 10.37 1.66 2.89
CA PHE A 48 10.74 0.35 2.35
C PHE A 48 12.24 0.19 2.12
N HIS A 49 12.97 1.28 1.89
CA HIS A 49 14.44 1.19 1.79
C HIS A 49 15.14 1.19 3.16
N GLY A 50 14.61 1.93 4.13
CA GLY A 50 15.22 2.07 5.46
C GLY A 50 14.79 1.05 6.51
N LEU A 51 13.49 0.70 6.56
CA LEU A 51 12.93 -0.10 7.65
C LEU A 51 12.89 -1.61 7.37
N MET A 52 12.83 -2.00 6.10
CA MET A 52 12.72 -3.41 5.69
C MET A 52 13.97 -4.25 5.97
N HIS A 53 15.13 -3.63 6.17
CA HIS A 53 16.36 -4.38 6.45
C HIS A 53 16.32 -5.06 7.83
N CYS A 54 15.47 -4.60 8.75
CA CYS A 54 15.52 -5.04 10.15
C CYS A 54 14.15 -5.39 10.78
N LEU A 55 13.02 -5.12 10.10
CA LEU A 55 11.68 -5.18 10.73
C LEU A 55 10.75 -6.21 10.09
N THR A 56 9.88 -6.80 10.91
CA THR A 56 8.79 -7.66 10.47
C THR A 56 7.67 -6.85 9.80
N ILE A 57 6.85 -7.52 8.97
CA ILE A 57 5.72 -6.89 8.24
C ILE A 57 4.78 -6.16 9.20
N SER A 58 4.39 -6.80 10.32
CA SER A 58 3.50 -6.19 11.33
C SER A 58 4.08 -4.90 11.92
N ARG A 59 5.40 -4.83 12.08
CA ARG A 59 6.07 -3.66 12.65
C ARG A 59 6.17 -2.52 11.65
N ILE A 60 6.32 -2.83 10.37
CA ILE A 60 6.27 -1.84 9.28
C ILE A 60 4.86 -1.26 9.15
N LEU A 61 3.81 -2.09 9.25
CA LEU A 61 2.43 -1.61 9.27
C LEU A 61 2.18 -0.64 10.43
N CYS A 62 2.67 -0.97 11.63
CA CYS A 62 2.53 -0.11 12.81
C CYS A 62 3.25 1.24 12.63
N ILE A 63 4.50 1.23 12.15
CA ILE A 63 5.26 2.47 11.91
C ILE A 63 4.60 3.31 10.82
N ALA A 64 4.15 2.70 9.73
CA ALA A 64 3.46 3.41 8.66
C ALA A 64 2.18 4.10 9.15
N ALA A 65 1.39 3.41 9.98
CA ALA A 65 0.18 3.98 10.57
C ALA A 65 0.49 5.16 11.51
N ASN A 66 1.60 5.11 12.25
CA ASN A 66 2.04 6.17 13.16
C ASN A 66 2.61 7.39 12.41
N ASP A 67 3.48 7.17 11.43
CA ASP A 67 4.20 8.24 10.71
C ASP A 67 3.32 8.91 9.66
N TYR A 68 2.32 8.18 9.14
CA TYR A 68 1.41 8.66 8.12
C TYR A 68 -0.06 8.35 8.49
N PRO A 69 -0.64 9.11 9.43
CA PRO A 69 -2.03 8.90 9.88
C PRO A 69 -3.05 8.95 8.73
N PHE A 70 -2.74 9.67 7.64
CA PHE A 70 -3.60 9.71 6.46
C PHE A 70 -3.78 8.35 5.78
N LEU A 71 -2.96 7.34 6.09
CA LEU A 71 -3.09 5.98 5.58
C LEU A 71 -4.28 5.24 6.19
N THR A 72 -4.78 5.67 7.35
CA THR A 72 -5.97 5.12 8.00
C THR A 72 -7.23 5.25 7.15
N LYS A 73 -7.23 6.16 6.17
CA LYS A 73 -8.30 6.28 5.17
C LYS A 73 -8.32 5.14 4.16
N TYR A 74 -7.33 4.26 4.12
CA TYR A 74 -7.29 3.13 3.20
C TYR A 74 -7.65 1.85 3.94
N GLU A 75 -8.58 1.09 3.38
CA GLU A 75 -9.10 -0.12 4.02
C GLU A 75 -7.97 -1.13 4.28
N ASN A 76 -7.96 -1.74 5.46
CA ASN A 76 -7.05 -2.82 5.82
C ASN A 76 -5.55 -2.52 5.56
N ASN A 77 -5.15 -1.25 5.53
CA ASN A 77 -3.80 -0.80 5.20
C ASN A 77 -3.28 -1.34 3.83
N TRP A 78 -4.17 -1.54 2.85
CA TRP A 78 -3.81 -2.16 1.57
C TRP A 78 -2.66 -1.44 0.86
N VAL A 79 -2.57 -0.11 1.02
CA VAL A 79 -1.51 0.72 0.45
C VAL A 79 -0.13 0.27 0.93
N VAL A 80 0.01 0.05 2.24
CA VAL A 80 1.29 -0.35 2.84
C VAL A 80 1.68 -1.76 2.37
N ALA A 81 0.70 -2.67 2.33
CA ALA A 81 0.90 -4.04 1.86
C ALA A 81 1.30 -4.10 0.37
N ASP A 82 0.71 -3.24 -0.46
CA ASP A 82 1.04 -3.21 -1.89
C ASP A 82 2.37 -2.53 -2.18
N PHE A 83 2.73 -1.46 -1.46
CA PHE A 83 4.07 -0.91 -1.54
C PHE A 83 5.12 -1.94 -1.12
N LEU A 84 4.83 -2.72 -0.09
CA LEU A 84 5.68 -3.83 0.34
C LEU A 84 5.83 -4.86 -0.79
N HIS A 85 4.73 -5.26 -1.42
CA HIS A 85 4.75 -6.21 -2.53
C HIS A 85 5.59 -5.68 -3.70
N VAL A 86 5.39 -4.43 -4.12
CA VAL A 86 6.18 -3.77 -5.18
C VAL A 86 7.67 -3.78 -4.83
N TYR A 87 8.02 -3.42 -3.58
CA TYR A 87 9.40 -3.40 -3.12
C TYR A 87 10.04 -4.80 -3.18
N LEU A 88 9.37 -5.82 -2.64
CA LEU A 88 9.86 -7.19 -2.63
C LEU A 88 10.04 -7.74 -4.05
N LYS A 89 9.07 -7.49 -4.93
CA LYS A 89 9.15 -7.88 -6.35
C LYS A 89 10.34 -7.23 -7.03
N ASN A 90 10.53 -5.93 -6.88
CA ASN A 90 11.67 -5.20 -7.45
C ASN A 90 13.01 -5.69 -6.89
N LYS A 91 13.09 -5.99 -5.59
CA LYS A 91 14.29 -6.55 -4.97
C LYS A 91 14.64 -7.93 -5.53
N SER A 92 13.64 -8.81 -5.71
CA SER A 92 13.83 -10.15 -6.29
C SER A 92 14.26 -10.10 -7.77
N ALA A 93 13.82 -9.09 -8.52
CA ALA A 93 14.24 -8.89 -9.90
C ALA A 93 15.66 -8.33 -10.04
N SER A 94 16.16 -7.65 -9.00
CA SER A 94 17.49 -7.01 -8.98
C SER A 94 18.65 -7.97 -8.68
N THR A 95 18.39 -9.27 -8.45
CA THR A 95 19.41 -10.25 -8.04
C THR A 95 20.06 -11.00 -9.22
N LYS A 96 20.22 -10.35 -10.38
CA LYS A 96 20.75 -10.98 -11.59
C LYS A 96 22.00 -10.27 -12.11
#